data_AF-A0AAX2DLU5-F1
#
_entry.id   AF-A0AAX2DLU5-F1
#
_cell.length_a   1.000
_cell.length_b   1.000
_cell.length_c   1.000
_cell.angle_alpha   90.00
_cell.angle_beta   90.00
_cell.angle_gamma   90.00
#
_symmetry.space_group_name_H-M   'P 1'
#
loop_
_entity.id
_entity.type
_entity.pdbx_description
1 polymer ?
#
loop_
_entity_poly.entity_id
_entity_poly.type
_entity_poly.pdbx_seq_one_letter_code
_entity_poly.pdbx_strand_id
1 'polypeptide(L)'
;MKKISVIFLVLGVCLLTACGTDDNEKKANQKETEVAKKETNDKSNKKAADQTTEKEPDQIDKTKEKEQTQTDKSTEKKSEEDNNETDAAKESEAVKPTAATSTISLNEFNESATLPITGGVVTTVFTGTNPKIAVFGPLNITISKYKVESVVGSDKEIDAYSPESYLGRRDGYVITLDVIVENTTNSTIVYKTDHTLLNGTGISKGASKENFIPNDKILNNSSDEFLGKSKKEGYITYMLNQEDFDKLKQSTTLTANNPNDFNSPAISGTIKGNITLEFPISK
;
A
#
# COMPACT_ATOMS: atom_id res chain seq x y z
N MET A 1 17.35 -60.01 39.36
CA MET A 1 15.96 -60.11 39.86
C MET A 1 15.09 -59.17 39.04
N LYS A 2 14.08 -59.74 38.36
CA LYS A 2 13.10 -59.04 37.51
C LYS A 2 11.95 -58.52 38.36
N LYS A 3 11.38 -57.37 38.01
CA LYS A 3 9.92 -57.16 38.10
C LYS A 3 9.43 -56.44 36.83
N ILE A 4 8.54 -57.15 36.15
CA ILE A 4 7.72 -56.77 34.99
C ILE A 4 6.29 -56.58 35.53
N SER A 5 5.54 -55.64 34.95
CA SER A 5 4.08 -55.68 34.60
C SER A 5 3.62 -54.22 34.44
N VAL A 6 3.25 -53.68 33.28
CA VAL A 6 2.25 -54.07 32.25
C VAL A 6 0.88 -54.37 32.84
N ILE A 7 -0.05 -53.42 32.68
CA ILE A 7 -1.49 -53.67 32.45
C ILE A 7 -1.99 -52.69 31.37
N PHE A 8 -2.46 -53.30 30.28
CA PHE A 8 -3.35 -52.78 29.23
C PHE A 8 -4.80 -53.10 29.64
N LEU A 9 -5.77 -52.22 29.34
CA LEU A 9 -7.14 -52.57 28.88
C LEU A 9 -7.90 -51.26 28.55
N VAL A 10 -8.16 -50.86 27.30
CA VAL A 10 -9.07 -51.40 26.24
C VAL A 10 -10.49 -50.81 26.30
N LEU A 11 -10.77 -50.06 25.22
CA LEU A 11 -12.01 -49.86 24.44
C LEU A 11 -13.37 -49.56 25.10
N GLY A 12 -14.02 -48.56 24.50
CA GLY A 12 -15.48 -48.42 24.44
C GLY A 12 -15.92 -47.43 23.36
N VAL A 13 -15.88 -47.85 22.08
CA VAL A 13 -16.64 -47.22 20.99
C VAL A 13 -17.97 -47.97 20.87
N CYS A 14 -19.10 -47.26 20.89
CA CYS A 14 -20.23 -47.54 20.00
C CYS A 14 -21.19 -46.33 19.93
N LEU A 15 -21.70 -46.16 18.73
CA LEU A 15 -22.43 -45.03 18.13
C LEU A 15 -23.96 -45.18 18.28
N LEU A 16 -24.65 -44.21 17.65
CA LEU A 16 -26.03 -44.20 17.11
C LEU A 16 -27.05 -43.48 18.03
N THR A 17 -27.97 -42.60 17.61
CA THR A 17 -28.55 -42.18 16.31
C THR A 17 -29.52 -41.00 16.59
N ALA A 18 -29.52 -39.92 15.81
CA ALA A 18 -30.51 -39.51 14.78
C ALA A 18 -31.74 -38.64 15.23
N CYS A 19 -31.92 -37.53 14.50
CA CYS A 19 -33.14 -36.79 14.10
C CYS A 19 -34.21 -36.30 15.10
N GLY A 20 -34.68 -35.06 14.90
CA GLY A 20 -36.08 -34.67 15.11
C GLY A 20 -36.30 -33.28 15.72
N THR A 21 -37.24 -32.52 15.15
CA THR A 21 -37.47 -31.07 15.31
C THR A 21 -38.60 -30.71 16.30
N ASP A 22 -38.53 -29.47 16.79
CA ASP A 22 -39.57 -28.53 17.26
C ASP A 22 -40.34 -28.66 18.60
N ASP A 23 -40.53 -27.44 19.15
CA ASP A 23 -41.55 -26.90 20.07
C ASP A 23 -41.44 -26.97 21.62
N ASN A 24 -41.07 -25.81 22.16
CA ASN A 24 -41.80 -24.93 23.10
C ASN A 24 -42.24 -25.38 24.53
N GLU A 25 -42.03 -24.41 25.43
CA GLU A 25 -42.67 -24.14 26.75
C GLU A 25 -42.18 -24.79 28.07
N LYS A 26 -41.45 -23.94 28.82
CA LYS A 26 -41.67 -23.44 30.20
C LYS A 26 -41.46 -24.31 31.46
N LYS A 27 -40.64 -23.69 32.34
CA LYS A 27 -40.67 -23.61 33.82
C LYS A 27 -40.16 -24.85 34.59
N ALA A 28 -39.34 -24.76 35.65
CA ALA A 28 -38.81 -23.64 36.43
C ALA A 28 -37.63 -24.07 37.35
N ASN A 29 -36.96 -23.03 37.87
CA ASN A 29 -36.37 -22.86 39.21
C ASN A 29 -34.84 -22.94 39.45
N GLN A 30 -34.28 -21.72 39.56
CA GLN A 30 -33.56 -21.12 40.71
C GLN A 30 -32.17 -21.62 41.13
N LYS A 31 -31.17 -20.73 40.98
CA LYS A 31 -30.54 -20.01 42.11
C LYS A 31 -29.65 -18.85 41.61
N GLU A 32 -30.15 -17.63 41.73
CA GLU A 32 -29.33 -16.41 41.86
C GLU A 32 -29.07 -16.15 43.35
N THR A 33 -27.93 -15.57 43.67
CA THR A 33 -27.67 -14.94 44.97
C THR A 33 -27.18 -13.53 44.70
N GLU A 34 -28.04 -12.56 45.01
CA GLU A 34 -27.78 -11.13 45.08
C GLU A 34 -27.48 -10.76 46.54
N VAL A 35 -26.47 -9.91 46.79
CA VAL A 35 -26.39 -9.14 48.05
C VAL A 35 -25.93 -7.70 47.76
N ALA A 36 -26.94 -6.82 47.74
CA ALA A 36 -27.08 -5.53 48.43
C ALA A 36 -26.25 -4.29 48.05
N LYS A 37 -26.98 -3.31 47.50
CA LYS A 37 -26.81 -1.85 47.67
C LYS A 37 -27.33 -1.37 49.04
N LYS A 38 -26.73 -0.28 49.54
CA LYS A 38 -27.34 0.84 50.30
C LYS A 38 -26.56 2.11 49.86
N GLU A 39 -27.08 3.17 49.24
CA GLU A 39 -28.15 4.15 49.61
C GLU A 39 -27.93 4.78 50.99
N THR A 40 -27.96 6.10 51.26
CA THR A 40 -28.38 7.36 50.57
C THR A 40 -27.71 8.50 51.42
N ASN A 41 -27.62 9.79 51.07
CA ASN A 41 -28.74 10.74 50.99
C ASN A 41 -28.32 12.18 50.61
N ASP A 42 -29.17 12.82 49.78
CA ASP A 42 -29.73 14.19 49.86
C ASP A 42 -28.84 15.45 49.88
N LYS A 43 -29.17 16.61 49.25
CA LYS A 43 -30.44 17.12 48.69
C LYS A 43 -30.26 18.43 47.88
N SER A 44 -31.07 18.58 46.82
CA SER A 44 -31.83 19.79 46.38
C SER A 44 -31.08 21.03 45.85
N ASN A 45 -31.58 21.86 44.91
CA ASN A 45 -32.94 22.10 44.39
C ASN A 45 -32.89 22.96 43.08
N LYS A 46 -33.85 22.74 42.16
CA LYS A 46 -34.74 23.71 41.42
C LYS A 46 -34.22 25.12 41.06
N LYS A 47 -34.56 25.81 39.94
CA LYS A 47 -35.61 25.73 38.88
C LYS A 47 -35.40 26.93 37.91
N ALA A 48 -35.74 26.77 36.61
CA ALA A 48 -36.22 27.78 35.62
C ALA A 48 -35.33 29.01 35.31
N ALA A 49 -35.30 29.60 34.11
CA ALA A 49 -36.39 29.84 33.17
C ALA A 49 -35.89 29.98 31.71
N ASP A 50 -36.86 29.74 30.83
CA ASP A 50 -36.88 29.80 29.38
C ASP A 50 -37.27 31.21 28.90
N GLN A 51 -36.85 31.62 27.69
CA GLN A 51 -37.59 32.47 26.72
C GLN A 51 -36.72 32.87 25.50
N THR A 52 -37.03 32.27 24.33
CA THR A 52 -37.55 32.87 23.05
C THR A 52 -37.05 34.25 22.57
N THR A 53 -36.92 34.64 21.28
CA THR A 53 -36.82 34.07 19.92
C THR A 53 -36.60 35.27 18.95
N GLU A 54 -36.09 35.01 17.73
CA GLU A 54 -36.40 35.65 16.43
C GLU A 54 -35.83 37.02 15.95
N LYS A 55 -35.12 36.93 14.80
CA LYS A 55 -35.30 37.60 13.47
C LYS A 55 -34.69 38.99 13.15
N GLU A 56 -33.87 38.98 12.10
CA GLU A 56 -33.60 40.01 11.05
C GLU A 56 -34.91 40.45 10.30
N PRO A 57 -34.96 41.46 9.36
CA PRO A 57 -33.90 42.19 8.60
C PRO A 57 -34.14 43.70 8.23
N ASP A 58 -33.17 44.27 7.48
CA ASP A 58 -33.20 45.27 6.36
C ASP A 58 -33.52 46.80 6.52
N GLN A 59 -32.63 47.66 5.99
CA GLN A 59 -32.76 48.57 4.79
C GLN A 59 -31.78 49.80 4.79
N ILE A 60 -30.90 49.97 3.78
CA ILE A 60 -30.91 50.87 2.57
C ILE A 60 -30.44 52.35 2.76
N ASP A 61 -29.40 52.79 2.02
CA ASP A 61 -29.38 53.91 1.01
C ASP A 61 -27.99 54.03 0.32
N LYS A 62 -27.85 53.83 -1.01
CA LYS A 62 -27.78 54.80 -2.17
C LYS A 62 -26.65 55.86 -2.10
N THR A 63 -25.98 56.37 -3.15
CA THR A 63 -25.78 56.17 -4.61
C THR A 63 -24.87 57.34 -5.08
N LYS A 64 -23.92 57.13 -6.03
CA LYS A 64 -23.48 58.02 -7.17
C LYS A 64 -22.10 57.56 -7.71
N GLU A 65 -22.00 56.87 -8.85
CA GLU A 65 -21.85 57.35 -10.26
C GLU A 65 -20.63 58.26 -10.53
N LYS A 66 -19.61 57.76 -11.28
CA LYS A 66 -19.32 57.93 -12.75
C LYS A 66 -18.63 59.28 -13.07
N GLU A 67 -17.67 59.46 -13.97
CA GLU A 67 -17.30 58.77 -15.22
C GLU A 67 -15.91 59.25 -15.77
N GLN A 68 -15.20 58.38 -16.51
CA GLN A 68 -14.53 58.56 -17.83
C GLN A 68 -13.43 59.62 -18.12
N THR A 69 -12.18 59.19 -18.43
CA THR A 69 -11.49 58.92 -19.75
C THR A 69 -11.03 60.12 -20.58
N GLN A 70 -9.78 60.08 -21.09
CA GLN A 70 -9.51 60.04 -22.54
C GLN A 70 -8.06 59.69 -22.92
N THR A 71 -7.99 58.81 -23.91
CA THR A 71 -6.90 58.32 -24.78
C THR A 71 -6.52 59.38 -25.83
N ASP A 72 -5.34 59.30 -26.47
CA ASP A 72 -5.30 59.07 -27.92
C ASP A 72 -3.92 58.75 -28.54
N LYS A 73 -4.04 58.13 -29.72
CA LYS A 73 -3.14 57.30 -30.55
C LYS A 73 -2.35 58.09 -31.61
N SER A 74 -1.36 57.41 -32.23
CA SER A 74 -1.06 57.34 -33.71
C SER A 74 0.43 57.63 -34.06
N THR A 75 1.17 57.06 -35.05
CA THR A 75 1.23 55.80 -35.85
C THR A 75 2.57 55.85 -36.67
N GLU A 76 3.22 54.68 -36.89
CA GLU A 76 4.16 54.20 -37.95
C GLU A 76 5.34 55.01 -38.59
N LYS A 77 6.54 54.36 -38.70
CA LYS A 77 7.06 53.73 -39.94
C LYS A 77 8.45 53.05 -39.83
N LYS A 78 8.47 51.75 -40.20
CA LYS A 78 9.37 50.94 -41.08
C LYS A 78 10.92 51.12 -41.11
N SER A 79 11.65 50.01 -40.91
CA SER A 79 12.59 49.42 -41.89
C SER A 79 12.99 47.97 -41.51
N GLU A 80 13.03 47.12 -42.53
CA GLU A 80 13.42 45.70 -42.57
C GLU A 80 14.95 45.58 -42.75
N GLU A 81 15.60 44.55 -42.18
CA GLU A 81 16.58 43.76 -42.93
C GLU A 81 16.78 42.36 -42.32
N ASP A 82 16.73 41.38 -43.22
CA ASP A 82 16.94 39.94 -43.06
C ASP A 82 18.31 39.57 -42.49
N ASN A 83 18.37 38.47 -41.75
CA ASN A 83 19.34 37.40 -42.06
C ASN A 83 18.84 36.07 -41.50
N ASN A 84 18.40 35.22 -42.43
CA ASN A 84 18.20 33.79 -42.25
C ASN A 84 19.53 33.11 -41.94
N GLU A 85 19.67 32.52 -40.75
CA GLU A 85 20.49 31.32 -40.58
C GLU A 85 19.59 30.18 -40.08
N THR A 86 19.33 29.29 -41.02
CA THR A 86 18.64 28.02 -40.84
C THR A 86 19.58 27.09 -40.10
N ASP A 87 19.64 27.19 -38.77
CA ASP A 87 20.33 26.18 -37.98
C ASP A 87 19.37 25.00 -37.81
N ALA A 88 19.63 23.97 -38.62
CA ALA A 88 18.89 22.72 -38.61
C ALA A 88 18.92 22.16 -37.19
N ALA A 89 17.77 22.26 -36.51
CA ALA A 89 17.52 21.57 -35.27
C ALA A 89 17.84 20.09 -35.50
N LYS A 90 18.99 19.65 -35.01
CA LYS A 90 19.24 18.26 -34.73
C LYS A 90 18.13 17.83 -33.79
N GLU A 91 17.13 17.19 -34.35
CA GLU A 91 16.17 16.39 -33.63
C GLU A 91 17.02 15.36 -32.87
N SER A 92 17.29 15.69 -31.60
CA SER A 92 17.88 14.78 -30.65
C SER A 92 16.93 13.59 -30.61
N GLU A 93 17.31 12.48 -31.27
CA GLU A 93 16.63 11.20 -31.09
C GLU A 93 16.39 11.03 -29.59
N ALA A 94 15.12 11.01 -29.20
CA ALA A 94 14.75 10.86 -27.82
C ALA A 94 15.29 9.51 -27.35
N VAL A 95 16.35 9.54 -26.55
CA VAL A 95 16.98 8.35 -26.00
C VAL A 95 15.90 7.59 -25.25
N LYS A 96 15.56 6.39 -25.75
CA LYS A 96 14.55 5.55 -25.10
C LYS A 96 15.03 5.25 -23.68
N PRO A 97 14.22 5.52 -22.64
CA PRO A 97 14.61 5.25 -21.27
C PRO A 97 14.96 3.77 -21.11
N THR A 98 16.13 3.52 -20.52
CA THR A 98 16.67 2.18 -20.27
C THR A 98 16.50 1.84 -18.79
N ALA A 99 16.20 0.57 -18.49
CA ALA A 99 16.08 0.10 -17.11
C ALA A 99 17.35 0.39 -16.31
N ALA A 100 17.18 0.94 -15.10
CA ALA A 100 18.31 1.18 -14.21
C ALA A 100 18.91 -0.16 -13.76
N THR A 101 20.24 -0.21 -13.67
CA THR A 101 20.96 -1.38 -13.13
C THR A 101 20.97 -1.31 -11.60
N SER A 102 20.62 -2.44 -10.98
CA SER A 102 20.69 -2.62 -9.52
C SER A 102 22.13 -2.70 -9.03
N THR A 103 22.38 -2.11 -7.86
CA THR A 103 23.65 -2.23 -7.14
C THR A 103 23.69 -3.46 -6.24
N ILE A 104 22.53 -3.99 -5.88
CA ILE A 104 22.37 -5.21 -5.09
C ILE A 104 22.76 -6.41 -5.97
N SER A 105 23.55 -7.35 -5.45
CA SER A 105 23.89 -8.56 -6.22
C SER A 105 22.73 -9.56 -6.30
N LEU A 106 22.76 -10.53 -7.22
CA LEU A 106 21.74 -11.59 -7.23
C LEU A 106 21.85 -12.51 -6.00
N ASN A 107 23.08 -12.78 -5.55
CA ASN A 107 23.32 -13.62 -4.38
C ASN A 107 22.77 -12.97 -3.11
N GLU A 108 23.10 -11.71 -2.88
CA GLU A 108 22.56 -10.91 -1.77
C GLU A 108 21.02 -10.83 -1.82
N PHE A 109 20.45 -10.62 -3.01
CA PHE A 109 18.99 -10.59 -3.17
C PHE A 109 18.32 -11.93 -2.84
N ASN A 110 18.99 -13.06 -3.11
CA ASN A 110 18.46 -14.39 -2.85
C ASN A 110 18.54 -14.80 -1.37
N GLU A 111 19.26 -14.06 -0.51
CA GLU A 111 19.24 -14.30 0.93
C GLU A 111 17.84 -14.03 1.50
N SER A 112 17.29 -15.00 2.25
CA SER A 112 15.94 -14.89 2.78
C SER A 112 15.89 -13.94 3.98
N ALA A 113 15.16 -12.83 3.83
CA ALA A 113 14.78 -11.99 4.96
C ALA A 113 13.55 -12.57 5.71
N THR A 114 12.80 -13.47 5.07
CA THR A 114 11.60 -14.09 5.63
C THR A 114 11.93 -15.22 6.62
N LEU A 115 12.93 -16.06 6.32
CA LEU A 115 13.33 -17.19 7.19
C LEU A 115 13.76 -16.75 8.61
N PRO A 116 14.57 -15.70 8.79
CA PRO A 116 14.93 -15.23 10.12
C PRO A 116 13.73 -14.76 10.96
N ILE A 117 12.64 -14.31 10.34
CA ILE A 117 11.46 -13.78 11.04
C ILE A 117 10.44 -14.89 11.31
N THR A 118 10.15 -15.73 10.32
CA THR A 118 9.09 -16.76 10.40
C THR A 118 9.58 -18.11 10.90
N GLY A 119 10.85 -18.44 10.65
CA GLY A 119 11.37 -19.80 10.84
C GLY A 119 10.72 -20.80 9.89
N GLY A 120 10.50 -22.03 10.35
CA GLY A 120 9.90 -23.11 9.55
C GLY A 120 10.67 -23.41 8.26
N VAL A 121 9.94 -23.73 7.20
CA VAL A 121 10.50 -23.99 5.86
C VAL A 121 10.20 -22.82 4.95
N VAL A 122 11.24 -22.07 4.58
CA VAL A 122 11.17 -21.00 3.59
C VAL A 122 11.93 -21.40 2.33
N THR A 123 11.25 -21.38 1.17
CA THR A 123 11.83 -21.79 -0.12
C THR A 123 11.51 -20.77 -1.20
N THR A 124 12.53 -20.32 -1.94
CA THR A 124 12.31 -19.53 -3.15
C THR A 124 11.71 -20.41 -4.25
N VAL A 125 10.45 -20.16 -4.61
CA VAL A 125 9.70 -20.93 -5.62
C VAL A 125 9.72 -20.27 -7.01
N PHE A 126 10.04 -18.98 -7.08
CA PHE A 126 10.17 -18.25 -8.33
C PHE A 126 11.17 -17.09 -8.19
N THR A 127 11.90 -16.81 -9.26
CA THR A 127 12.78 -15.64 -9.39
C THR A 127 12.62 -15.04 -10.77
N GLY A 128 12.36 -13.74 -10.84
CA GLY A 128 12.39 -12.97 -12.08
C GLY A 128 13.60 -12.06 -12.11
N THR A 129 14.45 -12.20 -13.13
CA THR A 129 15.69 -11.42 -13.28
C THR A 129 15.69 -10.50 -14.51
N ASN A 130 14.61 -10.51 -15.28
CA ASN A 130 14.43 -9.62 -16.43
C ASN A 130 13.84 -8.29 -15.93
N PRO A 131 14.59 -7.17 -16.00
CA PRO A 131 14.12 -5.90 -15.48
C PRO A 131 12.85 -5.43 -16.19
N LYS A 132 11.96 -4.82 -15.42
CA LYS A 132 10.73 -4.19 -15.92
C LYS A 132 10.75 -2.72 -15.57
N ILE A 133 10.31 -1.84 -16.46
CA ILE A 133 10.34 -0.40 -16.25
C ILE A 133 8.98 0.23 -16.51
N ALA A 134 8.52 1.05 -15.58
CA ALA A 134 7.41 1.97 -15.73
C ALA A 134 7.98 3.39 -15.91
N VAL A 135 7.84 3.93 -17.12
CA VAL A 135 8.39 5.23 -17.52
C VAL A 135 7.26 6.25 -17.49
N PHE A 136 7.21 7.08 -16.45
CA PHE A 136 6.20 8.14 -16.39
C PHE A 136 6.63 9.43 -17.11
N GLY A 137 7.87 9.49 -17.61
CA GLY A 137 8.49 10.70 -18.15
C GLY A 137 9.53 11.21 -17.16
N PRO A 138 9.18 12.13 -16.25
CA PRO A 138 10.11 12.68 -15.26
C PRO A 138 10.51 11.70 -14.15
N LEU A 139 9.73 10.65 -13.91
CA LEU A 139 9.99 9.61 -12.91
C LEU A 139 10.00 8.23 -13.57
N ASN A 140 11.07 7.46 -13.34
CA ASN A 140 11.20 6.09 -13.81
C ASN A 140 11.21 5.13 -12.63
N ILE A 141 10.38 4.09 -12.68
CA ILE A 141 10.34 3.01 -11.71
C ILE A 141 10.84 1.74 -12.38
N THR A 142 11.98 1.23 -11.95
CA THR A 142 12.53 -0.04 -12.43
C THR A 142 12.34 -1.11 -11.38
N ILE A 143 11.75 -2.24 -11.76
CA ILE A 143 11.82 -3.48 -11.00
C ILE A 143 12.99 -4.27 -11.59
N SER A 144 14.11 -4.28 -10.88
CA SER A 144 15.36 -4.87 -11.36
C SER A 144 15.27 -6.40 -11.37
N LYS A 145 14.79 -6.96 -10.25
CA LYS A 145 14.58 -8.39 -10.03
C LYS A 145 13.56 -8.58 -8.91
N TYR A 146 13.03 -9.79 -8.81
CA TYR A 146 12.09 -10.15 -7.76
C TYR A 146 12.15 -11.64 -7.45
N LYS A 147 11.71 -12.01 -6.24
CA LYS A 147 11.60 -13.40 -5.80
C LYS A 147 10.27 -13.64 -5.11
N VAL A 148 9.84 -14.90 -5.15
CA VAL A 148 8.69 -15.41 -4.42
C VAL A 148 9.20 -16.50 -3.48
N GLU A 149 8.99 -16.31 -2.19
CA GLU A 149 9.33 -17.26 -1.14
C GLU A 149 8.04 -17.87 -0.58
N SER A 150 7.94 -19.20 -0.60
CA SER A 150 6.90 -19.94 0.12
C SER A 150 7.32 -20.10 1.57
N VAL A 151 6.39 -19.90 2.49
CA VAL A 151 6.56 -20.04 3.94
C VAL A 151 5.62 -21.15 4.42
N VAL A 152 6.17 -22.21 4.99
CA VAL A 152 5.42 -23.37 5.48
C VAL A 152 5.83 -23.70 6.90
N GLY A 153 4.84 -23.82 7.80
CA GLY A 153 5.04 -24.27 9.17
C GLY A 153 5.91 -23.33 10.00
N SER A 154 5.65 -22.02 9.93
CA SER A 154 6.33 -21.01 10.76
C SER A 154 6.39 -21.44 12.23
N ASP A 155 7.57 -21.38 12.83
CA ASP A 155 7.85 -21.88 14.19
C ASP A 155 8.46 -20.84 15.12
N LYS A 156 8.69 -19.61 14.64
CA LYS A 156 9.13 -18.49 15.46
C LYS A 156 7.98 -17.70 16.05
N GLU A 157 8.18 -17.23 17.28
CA GLU A 157 7.30 -16.25 17.89
C GLU A 157 7.49 -14.89 17.22
N ILE A 158 6.39 -14.33 16.70
CA ILE A 158 6.34 -13.00 16.09
C ILE A 158 5.38 -12.16 16.92
N ASP A 159 5.73 -10.91 17.19
CA ASP A 159 4.85 -9.96 17.87
C ASP A 159 3.47 -9.94 17.17
N ALA A 160 2.41 -10.21 17.93
CA ALA A 160 1.04 -10.24 17.47
C ALA A 160 0.57 -8.94 16.81
N TYR A 161 1.23 -7.81 17.12
CA TYR A 161 0.94 -6.50 16.55
C TYR A 161 1.80 -6.17 15.32
N SER A 162 2.85 -6.96 15.04
CA SER A 162 3.59 -6.84 13.78
C SER A 162 2.73 -7.37 12.63
N PRO A 163 2.65 -6.65 11.48
CA PRO A 163 1.99 -7.18 10.28
C PRO A 163 2.56 -8.53 9.81
N GLU A 164 3.84 -8.80 10.10
CA GLU A 164 4.52 -10.05 9.76
C GLU A 164 3.93 -11.27 10.49
N SER A 165 3.26 -11.04 11.63
CA SER A 165 2.54 -12.09 12.37
C SER A 165 1.45 -12.76 11.54
N TYR A 166 1.03 -12.13 10.43
CA TYR A 166 0.15 -12.72 9.44
C TYR A 166 0.66 -14.10 8.99
N LEU A 167 1.95 -14.23 8.68
CA LEU A 167 2.60 -15.49 8.29
C LEU A 167 3.15 -16.29 9.48
N GLY A 168 3.17 -15.73 10.69
CA GLY A 168 3.50 -16.48 11.91
C GLY A 168 2.41 -17.47 12.33
N ARG A 169 1.21 -17.40 11.72
CA ARG A 169 0.03 -18.20 12.12
C ARG A 169 -0.58 -19.01 10.97
N ARG A 170 0.05 -18.98 9.79
CA ARG A 170 -0.42 -19.69 8.59
C ARG A 170 0.70 -19.81 7.55
N ASP A 171 0.56 -20.78 6.67
CA ASP A 171 1.38 -20.88 5.48
C ASP A 171 1.01 -19.79 4.46
N GLY A 172 1.98 -19.40 3.64
CA GLY A 172 1.77 -18.34 2.65
C GLY A 172 3.01 -18.06 1.82
N TYR A 173 3.05 -16.85 1.26
CA TYR A 173 4.12 -16.40 0.39
C TYR A 173 4.53 -14.97 0.70
N VAL A 174 5.81 -14.69 0.53
CA VAL A 174 6.35 -13.34 0.48
C VAL A 174 6.91 -13.11 -0.92
N ILE A 175 6.46 -12.04 -1.58
CA ILE A 175 7.04 -11.59 -2.85
C ILE A 175 7.88 -10.35 -2.54
N THR A 176 9.17 -10.39 -2.86
CA THR A 176 10.10 -9.27 -2.65
C THR A 176 10.54 -8.73 -4.00
N LEU A 177 10.44 -7.42 -4.20
CA LEU A 177 10.88 -6.71 -5.40
C LEU A 177 12.06 -5.82 -5.05
N ASP A 178 13.11 -5.86 -5.87
CA ASP A 178 14.17 -4.86 -5.90
C ASP A 178 13.77 -3.71 -6.84
N VAL A 179 13.53 -2.54 -6.25
CA VAL A 179 12.92 -1.37 -6.89
C VAL A 179 13.90 -0.21 -6.92
N ILE A 180 14.05 0.38 -8.09
CA ILE A 180 14.83 1.59 -8.31
C ILE A 180 13.88 2.70 -8.78
N VAL A 181 13.86 3.80 -8.04
CA VAL A 181 13.12 5.01 -8.39
C VAL A 181 14.11 6.10 -8.79
N GLU A 182 13.97 6.60 -10.01
CA GLU A 182 14.85 7.62 -10.58
C GLU A 182 14.03 8.88 -10.92
N ASN A 183 14.36 9.99 -10.26
CA ASN A 183 13.81 11.30 -10.54
C ASN A 183 14.75 12.05 -11.49
N THR A 184 14.27 12.29 -12.70
CA THR A 184 15.04 12.97 -13.76
C THR A 184 14.84 14.48 -13.78
N THR A 185 13.97 15.04 -12.92
CA THR A 185 13.75 16.49 -12.80
C THR A 185 14.78 17.15 -11.89
N ASN A 186 14.78 18.48 -11.82
CA ASN A 186 15.59 19.22 -10.84
C ASN A 186 14.86 19.45 -9.50
N SER A 187 13.60 19.03 -9.39
CA SER A 187 12.74 19.26 -8.23
C SER A 187 12.49 17.95 -7.50
N THR A 188 12.13 18.03 -6.21
CA THR A 188 11.68 16.86 -5.47
C THR A 188 10.34 16.36 -6.01
N ILE A 189 10.20 15.04 -6.13
CA ILE A 189 8.94 14.35 -6.49
C ILE A 189 8.52 13.47 -5.32
N VAL A 190 7.25 13.52 -4.93
CA VAL A 190 6.67 12.56 -4.00
C VAL A 190 6.17 11.32 -4.75
N TYR A 191 6.54 10.12 -4.31
CA TYR A 191 6.06 8.87 -4.88
C TYR A 191 5.92 7.76 -3.84
N LYS A 192 4.72 7.21 -3.70
CA LYS A 192 4.41 6.15 -2.72
C LYS A 192 4.59 4.77 -3.35
N THR A 193 5.74 4.13 -3.14
CA THR A 193 6.00 2.80 -3.72
C THR A 193 5.15 1.69 -3.12
N ASP A 194 4.65 1.86 -1.89
CA ASP A 194 3.67 0.99 -1.22
C ASP A 194 2.32 0.96 -1.94
N HIS A 195 2.01 1.97 -2.77
CA HIS A 195 0.83 1.98 -3.63
C HIS A 195 1.02 1.20 -4.94
N THR A 196 2.18 0.57 -5.16
CA THR A 196 2.38 -0.35 -6.29
C THR A 196 1.57 -1.62 -6.07
N LEU A 197 0.67 -1.97 -6.99
CA LEU A 197 -0.30 -3.04 -6.81
C LEU A 197 0.06 -4.30 -7.60
N LEU A 198 0.03 -5.47 -6.95
CA LEU A 198 -0.11 -6.75 -7.65
C LEU A 198 -1.59 -7.02 -7.91
N ASN A 199 -1.94 -7.30 -9.17
CA ASN A 199 -3.32 -7.56 -9.59
C ASN A 199 -3.42 -8.96 -10.20
N GLY A 200 -4.51 -9.64 -9.91
CA GLY A 200 -4.87 -10.93 -10.47
C GLY A 200 -6.39 -11.08 -10.56
N THR A 201 -6.88 -12.30 -10.72
CA THR A 201 -8.32 -12.56 -10.91
C THR A 201 -9.13 -12.14 -9.67
N GLY A 202 -9.79 -10.99 -9.74
CA GLY A 202 -10.64 -10.47 -8.68
C GLY A 202 -9.90 -10.02 -7.41
N ILE A 203 -8.59 -9.80 -7.49
CA ILE A 203 -7.77 -9.41 -6.34
C ILE A 203 -6.75 -8.34 -6.70
N SER A 204 -6.51 -7.43 -5.76
CA SER A 204 -5.41 -6.47 -5.78
C SER A 204 -4.72 -6.44 -4.41
N LYS A 205 -3.39 -6.37 -4.40
CA LYS A 205 -2.55 -6.33 -3.19
C LYS A 205 -1.60 -5.16 -3.25
N GLY A 206 -1.62 -4.31 -2.22
CA GLY A 206 -0.64 -3.25 -2.01
C GLY A 206 0.68 -3.79 -1.47
N ALA A 207 1.76 -3.06 -1.74
CA ALA A 207 3.08 -3.42 -1.26
C ALA A 207 3.30 -2.90 0.17
N SER A 208 4.32 -3.44 0.84
CA SER A 208 4.87 -2.92 2.08
C SER A 208 6.30 -2.41 1.83
N LYS A 209 6.67 -1.34 2.52
CA LYS A 209 8.05 -0.82 2.57
C LYS A 209 8.81 -1.32 3.80
N GLU A 210 8.18 -2.12 4.66
CA GLU A 210 8.72 -2.48 5.98
C GLU A 210 8.75 -4.00 6.22
N ASN A 211 7.68 -4.71 5.85
CA ASN A 211 7.52 -6.12 6.22
C ASN A 211 8.54 -6.99 5.48
N PHE A 212 9.29 -7.82 6.21
CA PHE A 212 10.30 -8.71 5.66
C PHE A 212 11.38 -7.99 4.83
N ILE A 213 11.71 -6.74 5.17
CA ILE A 213 12.74 -5.95 4.51
C ILE A 213 13.87 -5.65 5.51
N PRO A 214 15.13 -6.02 5.20
CA PRO A 214 16.27 -5.62 6.00
C PRO A 214 16.40 -4.09 6.09
N ASN A 215 16.81 -3.56 7.25
CA ASN A 215 16.86 -2.10 7.52
C ASN A 215 17.70 -1.31 6.49
N ASP A 216 18.77 -1.90 5.98
CA ASP A 216 19.68 -1.33 4.97
C ASP A 216 19.12 -1.42 3.53
N LYS A 217 17.97 -2.07 3.36
CA LYS A 217 17.26 -2.27 2.09
C LYS A 217 15.90 -1.60 2.05
N ILE A 218 15.47 -0.94 3.12
CA ILE A 218 14.24 -0.15 3.12
C ILE A 218 14.40 0.97 2.09
N LEU A 219 13.42 1.07 1.20
CA LEU A 219 13.41 2.13 0.21
C LEU A 219 12.92 3.43 0.88
N ASN A 220 13.81 4.41 0.98
CA ASN A 220 13.51 5.74 1.49
C ASN A 220 12.91 5.71 2.92
N ASN A 221 13.69 5.22 3.90
CA ASN A 221 13.30 4.86 5.28
C ASN A 221 12.43 5.85 6.08
N SER A 222 12.27 7.09 5.63
CA SER A 222 11.50 8.11 6.35
C SER A 222 10.69 9.04 5.46
N SER A 223 10.65 8.81 4.14
CA SER A 223 10.00 9.75 3.22
C SER A 223 9.48 9.05 1.97
N ASP A 224 8.50 9.66 1.31
CA ASP A 224 8.10 9.34 -0.06
C ASP A 224 8.75 10.30 -1.07
N GLU A 225 9.66 11.18 -0.63
CA GLU A 225 10.32 12.18 -1.46
C GLU A 225 11.56 11.64 -2.16
N PHE A 226 11.63 11.88 -3.46
CA PHE A 226 12.78 11.61 -4.32
C PHE A 226 13.34 12.94 -4.78
N LEU A 227 14.53 13.30 -4.29
CA LEU A 227 15.18 14.57 -4.63
C LEU A 227 15.45 14.68 -6.13
N GLY A 228 15.54 15.91 -6.64
CA GLY A 228 15.88 16.17 -8.04
C GLY A 228 17.18 15.50 -8.45
N LYS A 229 17.22 14.94 -9.65
CA LYS A 229 18.37 14.23 -10.25
C LYS A 229 18.92 13.12 -9.36
N SER A 230 18.07 12.48 -8.56
CA SER A 230 18.47 11.41 -7.66
C SER A 230 17.87 10.06 -8.06
N LYS A 231 18.54 9.01 -7.57
CA LYS A 231 18.15 7.62 -7.71
C LYS A 231 18.18 6.96 -6.34
N LYS A 232 17.17 6.17 -6.03
CA LYS A 232 17.07 5.37 -4.81
C LYS A 232 16.71 3.94 -5.17
N GLU A 233 17.36 3.00 -4.52
CA GLU A 233 17.16 1.56 -4.67
C GLU A 233 16.80 0.98 -3.30
N GLY A 234 15.94 -0.03 -3.29
CA GLY A 234 15.49 -0.71 -2.08
C GLY A 234 14.37 -1.69 -2.37
N TYR A 235 13.86 -2.33 -1.33
CA TYR A 235 12.85 -3.37 -1.45
C TYR A 235 11.45 -2.87 -1.17
N ILE A 236 10.49 -3.51 -1.85
CA ILE A 236 9.08 -3.55 -1.43
C ILE A 236 8.64 -5.02 -1.40
N THR A 237 7.67 -5.34 -0.55
CA THR A 237 7.20 -6.72 -0.35
C THR A 237 5.69 -6.85 -0.44
N TYR A 238 5.22 -8.06 -0.75
CA TYR A 238 3.81 -8.46 -0.67
C TYR A 238 3.69 -9.72 0.17
N MET A 239 2.81 -9.71 1.16
CA MET A 239 2.46 -10.90 1.95
C MET A 239 1.16 -11.48 1.43
N LEU A 240 1.16 -12.78 1.15
CA LEU A 240 0.02 -13.50 0.58
C LEU A 240 -0.27 -14.75 1.40
N ASN A 241 -1.54 -15.10 1.56
CA ASN A 241 -1.88 -16.48 1.88
C ASN A 241 -1.90 -17.33 0.60
N GLN A 242 -2.19 -18.63 0.76
CA GLN A 242 -2.31 -19.57 -0.35
C GLN A 242 -3.38 -19.15 -1.36
N GLU A 243 -4.56 -18.70 -0.92
CA GLU A 243 -5.67 -18.33 -1.82
C GLU A 243 -5.32 -17.11 -2.70
N ASP A 244 -4.71 -16.09 -2.10
CA ASP A 244 -4.30 -14.87 -2.79
C ASP A 244 -3.22 -15.19 -3.83
N PHE A 245 -2.23 -16.03 -3.46
CA PHE A 245 -1.22 -16.51 -4.39
C PHE A 245 -1.83 -17.30 -5.54
N ASP A 246 -2.80 -18.18 -5.28
CA ASP A 246 -3.47 -18.98 -6.31
C ASP A 246 -4.31 -18.15 -7.29
N LYS A 247 -4.87 -17.02 -6.85
CA LYS A 247 -5.55 -16.05 -7.74
C LYS A 247 -4.55 -15.24 -8.56
N LEU A 248 -3.44 -14.83 -7.95
CA LEU A 248 -2.41 -14.05 -8.63
C LEU A 248 -1.69 -14.89 -9.70
N LYS A 249 -1.25 -16.11 -9.37
CA LYS A 249 -0.39 -16.94 -10.25
C LYS A 249 -0.99 -17.25 -11.63
N GLN A 250 -2.31 -17.11 -11.79
CA GLN A 250 -3.00 -17.34 -13.08
C GLN A 250 -2.71 -16.26 -14.11
N SER A 251 -2.60 -15.00 -13.68
CA SER A 251 -2.36 -13.84 -14.55
C SER A 251 -2.01 -12.63 -13.67
N THR A 252 -0.75 -12.57 -13.21
CA THR A 252 -0.31 -11.46 -12.35
C THR A 252 0.19 -10.28 -13.18
N THR A 253 -0.31 -9.09 -12.87
CA THR A 253 0.26 -7.82 -13.35
C THR A 253 0.69 -6.95 -12.18
N LEU A 254 1.68 -6.09 -12.42
CA LEU A 254 2.15 -5.08 -11.48
C LEU A 254 1.73 -3.70 -12.01
N THR A 255 1.01 -2.93 -11.19
CA THR A 255 0.57 -1.58 -11.55
C THR A 255 1.33 -0.55 -10.72
N ALA A 256 2.13 0.26 -11.39
CA ALA A 256 2.73 1.47 -10.83
C ALA A 256 1.73 2.63 -10.94
N ASN A 257 1.50 3.33 -9.84
CA ASN A 257 0.58 4.46 -9.78
C ASN A 257 1.16 5.71 -10.48
N ASN A 258 0.31 6.65 -10.88
CA ASN A 258 0.77 7.89 -11.48
C ASN A 258 1.44 8.80 -10.43
N PRO A 259 2.63 9.39 -10.68
CA PRO A 259 3.25 10.34 -9.75
C PRO A 259 2.40 11.59 -9.49
N ASN A 260 1.59 12.04 -10.45
CA ASN A 260 0.72 13.20 -10.27
C ASN A 260 -0.42 12.96 -9.29
N ASP A 261 -0.69 11.73 -8.87
CA ASP A 261 -1.65 11.43 -7.80
C ASP A 261 -1.17 11.94 -6.43
N PHE A 262 0.13 12.24 -6.29
CA PHE A 262 0.75 12.65 -5.03
C PHE A 262 1.43 14.02 -5.06
N ASN A 263 1.43 14.71 -6.21
CA ASN A 263 2.15 15.97 -6.39
C ASN A 263 1.19 17.08 -6.82
N SER A 264 1.21 18.19 -6.09
CA SER A 264 0.47 19.42 -6.41
C SER A 264 1.43 20.61 -6.31
N PRO A 265 1.70 21.34 -7.40
CA PRO A 265 1.14 21.14 -8.74
C PRO A 265 1.59 19.82 -9.40
N ALA A 266 0.83 19.38 -10.41
CA ALA A 266 1.18 18.21 -11.20
C ALA A 266 2.56 18.38 -11.86
N ILE A 267 3.32 17.30 -11.93
CA ILE A 267 4.66 17.28 -12.52
C ILE A 267 4.50 17.35 -14.05
N SER A 268 5.14 18.34 -14.65
CA SER A 268 5.12 18.53 -16.11
C SER A 268 5.83 17.38 -16.83
N GLY A 269 5.27 16.95 -17.96
CA GLY A 269 5.80 15.84 -18.77
C GLY A 269 5.43 14.44 -18.26
N THR A 270 4.69 14.32 -17.16
CA THR A 270 4.18 13.03 -16.67
C THR A 270 3.10 12.48 -17.60
N ILE A 271 3.24 11.22 -18.04
CA ILE A 271 2.20 10.54 -18.82
C ILE A 271 0.93 10.36 -17.99
N LYS A 272 -0.24 10.28 -18.64
CA LYS A 272 -1.51 10.12 -17.94
C LYS A 272 -1.75 8.67 -17.51
N GLY A 273 -2.33 8.50 -16.33
CA GLY A 273 -2.77 7.20 -15.81
C GLY A 273 -1.66 6.34 -15.22
N ASN A 274 -2.04 5.19 -14.68
CA ASN A 274 -1.12 4.21 -14.11
C ASN A 274 -0.46 3.38 -15.22
N ILE A 275 0.69 2.78 -14.92
CA ILE A 275 1.38 1.87 -15.85
C ILE A 275 1.26 0.45 -15.31
N THR A 276 0.71 -0.44 -16.13
CA THR A 276 0.57 -1.88 -15.81
C THR A 276 1.59 -2.69 -16.60
N LEU A 277 2.28 -3.60 -15.90
CA LEU A 277 3.34 -4.45 -16.42
C LEU A 277 2.96 -5.91 -16.21
N GLU A 278 3.17 -6.76 -17.22
CA GLU A 278 3.11 -8.21 -17.05
C GLU A 278 4.11 -8.64 -15.97
N PHE A 279 3.69 -9.45 -15.00
CA PHE A 279 4.50 -9.74 -13.82
C PHE A 279 4.31 -11.18 -13.33
N PRO A 280 4.78 -12.21 -14.06
CA PRO A 280 4.58 -13.60 -13.68
C PRO A 280 5.27 -13.92 -12.34
N ILE A 281 4.58 -14.59 -11.44
CA ILE A 281 5.08 -14.99 -10.11
C ILE A 281 5.22 -16.51 -9.97
N SER A 282 4.97 -17.24 -11.06
CA SER A 282 5.16 -18.68 -11.19
C SER A 282 5.62 -19.00 -12.62
N LYS A 283 6.11 -20.22 -12.81
CA LYS A 283 6.40 -20.77 -14.13
C LYS A 283 5.12 -21.05 -14.92
#